data_AF-A0A2V5L5J5-F1
#
_entry.id   AF-A0A2V5L5J5-F1
#
_cell.length_a   1.000
_cell.length_b   1.000
_cell.length_c   1.000
_cell.angle_alpha   90.00
_cell.angle_beta   90.00
_cell.angle_gamma   90.00
#
_symmetry.space_group_name_H-M   'P 1'
#
loop_
_entity.id
_entity.type
_entity.pdbx_description
1 polymer ?
#
loop_
_entity_poly.entity_id
_entity_poly.type
_entity_poly.pdbx_seq_one_letter_code
_entity_poly.pdbx_strand_id
1 'polypeptide(L)'
;PQKDIERVKARMGWEMPWYTITDDFDKDFGVDEWHGTNAFIRDGDNVFRTYFINNRGDEQMGNSWNYLDITALGRQEKWEDSPEGYPQTQTYEWWIWHDEPDTADQDRPGLVQLRAAQAYSKDGDAIS
;
A
#
# COMPACT_ATOMS: atom_id res chain seq x y z
N PRO A 1 27.26 -1.42 -7.61
CA PRO A 1 25.91 -1.33 -7.01
C PRO A 1 24.86 -0.72 -7.97
N GLN A 2 25.01 0.55 -8.39
CA GLN A 2 23.99 1.22 -9.23
C GLN A 2 23.77 0.56 -10.60
N LYS A 3 24.85 0.16 -11.30
CA LYS A 3 24.73 -0.57 -12.58
C LYS A 3 23.96 -1.89 -12.47
N ASP A 4 24.09 -2.60 -11.34
CA ASP A 4 23.35 -3.84 -11.10
C ASP A 4 21.88 -3.56 -10.80
N ILE A 5 21.59 -2.48 -10.06
CA ILE A 5 20.22 -2.01 -9.78
C ILE A 5 19.52 -1.62 -11.08
N GLU A 6 20.17 -0.81 -11.94
CA GLU A 6 19.62 -0.40 -13.24
C GLU A 6 19.25 -1.60 -14.11
N ARG A 7 20.13 -2.63 -14.16
CA ARG A 7 19.87 -3.87 -14.89
C ARG A 7 18.63 -4.59 -14.35
N VAL A 8 18.46 -4.68 -13.03
CA VAL A 8 17.30 -5.33 -12.41
C VAL A 8 16.03 -4.52 -12.68
N LYS A 9 16.07 -3.19 -12.54
CA LYS A 9 14.94 -2.32 -12.85
C LYS A 9 14.46 -2.50 -14.29
N ALA A 10 15.39 -2.48 -15.25
CA ALA A 10 15.08 -2.69 -16.66
C ALA A 10 14.46 -4.08 -16.91
N ARG A 11 15.01 -5.13 -16.29
CA ARG A 11 14.46 -6.48 -16.39
C ARG A 11 13.03 -6.59 -15.85
N MET A 12 12.73 -5.89 -14.77
CA MET A 12 11.43 -5.97 -14.08
C MET A 12 10.41 -4.93 -14.60
N GLY A 13 10.79 -4.05 -15.53
CA GLY A 13 9.93 -2.95 -16.00
C GLY A 13 9.64 -1.90 -14.92
N TRP A 14 10.53 -1.74 -13.96
CA TRP A 14 10.33 -0.89 -12.78
C TRP A 14 10.71 0.57 -13.03
N GLU A 15 9.73 1.46 -12.94
CA GLU A 15 9.91 2.89 -13.22
C GLU A 15 10.12 3.76 -11.96
N MET A 16 9.82 3.24 -10.76
CA MET A 16 9.95 4.01 -9.53
C MET A 16 11.39 4.50 -9.29
N PRO A 17 11.60 5.69 -8.70
CA PRO A 17 12.94 6.19 -8.43
C PRO A 17 13.62 5.34 -7.34
N TRP A 18 14.92 5.12 -7.50
CA TRP A 18 15.76 4.45 -6.50
C TRP A 18 16.85 5.44 -6.09
N TYR A 19 17.04 5.62 -4.80
CA TYR A 19 18.01 6.55 -4.25
C TYR A 19 19.11 5.79 -3.52
N THR A 20 20.30 6.36 -3.48
CA THR A 20 21.36 5.94 -2.56
C THR A 20 21.50 7.01 -1.51
N ILE A 21 21.41 6.61 -0.26
CA ILE A 21 21.73 7.45 0.88
C ILE A 21 23.26 7.51 0.98
N THR A 22 23.82 8.71 1.04
CA THR A 22 25.27 8.95 1.04
C THR A 22 25.76 9.73 2.26
N ASP A 23 24.83 10.15 3.11
CA ASP A 23 25.01 10.97 4.31
C ASP A 23 24.32 10.29 5.52
N ASP A 24 24.23 10.98 6.65
CA ASP A 24 23.70 10.44 7.93
C ASP A 24 22.15 10.31 7.95
N PHE A 25 21.49 10.34 6.79
CA PHE A 25 20.03 10.25 6.70
C PHE A 25 19.51 8.95 7.32
N ASP A 26 20.19 7.83 7.09
CA ASP A 26 19.84 6.53 7.70
C ASP A 26 19.80 6.60 9.24
N LYS A 27 20.77 7.29 9.84
CA LYS A 27 20.84 7.54 11.27
C LYS A 27 19.70 8.43 11.78
N ASP A 28 19.39 9.51 11.07
CA ASP A 28 18.28 10.40 11.43
C ASP A 28 16.91 9.68 11.43
N PHE A 29 16.78 8.60 10.66
CA PHE A 29 15.58 7.76 10.60
C PHE A 29 15.69 6.41 11.34
N GLY A 30 16.76 6.21 12.12
CA GLY A 30 16.90 5.08 13.05
C GLY A 30 17.20 3.74 12.39
N VAL A 31 17.90 3.76 11.24
CA VAL A 31 18.25 2.56 10.44
C VAL A 31 19.73 2.51 10.05
N ASP A 32 20.62 3.10 10.85
CA ASP A 32 22.08 3.12 10.63
C ASP A 32 22.75 1.76 10.84
N GLU A 33 22.29 1.00 11.84
CA GLU A 33 22.88 -0.31 12.17
C GLU A 33 22.01 -1.50 11.75
N TRP A 34 20.69 -1.33 11.67
CA TRP A 34 19.74 -2.44 11.46
C TRP A 34 18.54 -2.02 10.61
N HIS A 35 17.90 -3.02 9.98
CA HIS A 35 16.69 -2.81 9.19
C HIS A 35 15.55 -2.21 10.04
N GLY A 36 14.83 -1.26 9.44
CA GLY A 36 13.57 -0.75 9.95
C GLY A 36 12.72 -0.21 8.82
N THR A 37 11.41 -0.40 8.95
CA THR A 37 10.41 0.06 7.98
C THR A 37 9.85 1.39 8.45
N ASN A 38 10.09 2.45 7.67
CA ASN A 38 9.57 3.79 7.91
C ASN A 38 8.47 4.13 6.90
N ALA A 39 7.37 4.73 7.36
CA ALA A 39 6.36 5.33 6.49
C ALA A 39 6.31 6.85 6.70
N PHE A 40 6.24 7.59 5.60
CA PHE A 40 6.19 9.05 5.60
C PHE A 40 5.01 9.56 4.77
N ILE A 41 4.45 10.69 5.17
CA ILE A 41 3.52 11.48 4.36
C ILE A 41 4.09 12.88 4.17
N ARG A 42 3.89 13.44 2.97
CA ARG A 42 4.29 14.80 2.63
C ARG A 42 3.05 15.68 2.52
N ASP A 43 3.07 16.82 3.18
CA ASP A 43 2.07 17.89 3.05
C ASP A 43 2.79 19.22 2.76
N GLY A 44 2.65 19.70 1.51
CA GLY A 44 3.41 20.83 0.99
C GLY A 44 4.91 20.60 1.07
N ASP A 45 5.60 21.44 1.86
CA ASP A 45 7.05 21.34 2.10
C ASP A 45 7.41 20.54 3.36
N ASN A 46 6.40 20.06 4.10
CA ASN A 46 6.62 19.30 5.32
C ASN A 46 6.57 17.80 5.05
N VAL A 47 7.45 17.05 5.70
CA VAL A 47 7.46 15.59 5.68
C VAL A 47 7.31 15.09 7.10
N PHE A 48 6.31 14.23 7.31
CA PHE A 48 6.00 13.65 8.62
C PHE A 48 6.27 12.16 8.59
N ARG A 49 6.98 11.64 9.59
CA ARG A 49 7.09 10.21 9.82
C ARG A 49 5.83 9.74 10.55
N THR A 50 5.05 8.88 9.92
CA THR A 50 3.77 8.40 10.47
C THR A 50 3.89 7.03 11.10
N TYR A 51 4.89 6.24 10.69
CA TYR A 51 5.13 4.92 11.23
C TYR A 51 6.61 4.56 11.23
N PHE A 52 7.04 3.82 12.25
CA PHE A 52 8.37 3.20 12.31
C PHE A 52 8.29 1.87 13.07
N ILE A 53 8.75 0.80 12.44
CA ILE A 53 8.92 -0.51 13.07
C ILE A 53 10.32 -1.05 12.77
N ASN A 54 10.88 -1.78 13.72
CA ASN A 54 12.17 -2.45 13.57
C ASN A 54 12.18 -3.79 14.30
N ASN A 55 13.30 -4.51 14.20
CA ASN A 55 13.50 -5.80 14.87
C ASN A 55 12.37 -6.78 14.51
N ARG A 56 11.80 -7.51 15.49
CA ARG A 56 10.70 -8.45 15.27
C ARG A 56 9.38 -7.80 14.85
N GLY A 57 9.25 -6.48 14.94
CA GLY A 57 8.07 -5.77 14.41
C GLY A 57 7.93 -5.98 12.90
N ASP A 58 9.05 -6.21 12.20
CA ASP A 58 9.09 -6.42 10.76
C ASP A 58 8.59 -7.82 10.34
N GLU A 59 8.50 -8.79 11.25
CA GLU A 59 7.88 -10.10 10.98
C GLU A 59 6.40 -9.95 10.57
N GLN A 60 5.76 -8.85 10.95
CA GLN A 60 4.40 -8.53 10.53
C GLN A 60 4.33 -8.05 9.07
N MET A 61 5.43 -7.68 8.43
CA MET A 61 5.44 -7.14 7.06
C MET A 61 5.44 -8.22 5.97
N GLY A 62 4.59 -9.24 6.13
CA GLY A 62 4.56 -10.43 5.26
C GLY A 62 3.63 -10.34 4.05
N ASN A 63 2.66 -9.42 4.03
CA ASN A 63 1.74 -9.25 2.91
C ASN A 63 1.68 -7.77 2.46
N SER A 64 1.25 -7.54 1.22
CA SER A 64 1.11 -6.18 0.66
C SER A 64 0.12 -5.31 1.43
N TRP A 65 -0.88 -5.91 2.10
CA TRP A 65 -1.89 -5.19 2.89
C TRP A 65 -1.30 -4.52 4.12
N ASN A 66 -0.38 -5.19 4.80
CA ASN A 66 0.30 -4.67 5.98
C ASN A 66 1.15 -3.45 5.61
N TYR A 67 1.69 -3.41 4.38
CA TYR A 67 2.36 -2.21 3.88
C TYR A 67 1.38 -1.05 3.65
N LEU A 68 0.17 -1.30 3.14
CA LEU A 68 -0.83 -0.24 2.98
C LEU A 68 -1.32 0.29 4.33
N ASP A 69 -1.56 -0.61 5.30
CA ASP A 69 -2.11 -0.26 6.62
C ASP A 69 -1.18 0.63 7.45
N ILE A 70 0.14 0.53 7.25
CA ILE A 70 1.10 1.40 7.95
C ILE A 70 1.24 2.78 7.29
N THR A 71 0.73 2.96 6.06
CA THR A 71 0.76 4.27 5.41
C THR A 71 -0.35 5.16 5.94
N ALA A 72 -0.10 6.46 5.94
CA ALA A 72 -1.06 7.45 6.40
C ALA A 72 -2.38 7.47 5.61
N LEU A 73 -2.39 6.96 4.37
CA LEU A 73 -3.58 6.87 3.53
C LEU A 73 -4.32 5.54 3.66
N GLY A 74 -3.78 4.57 4.40
CA GLY A 74 -4.39 3.24 4.52
C GLY A 74 -4.58 2.54 3.17
N ARG A 75 -5.63 1.74 3.07
CA ARG A 75 -6.01 1.05 1.83
C ARG A 75 -6.90 1.90 0.93
N GLN A 76 -7.31 3.09 1.37
CA GLN A 76 -8.18 4.00 0.63
C GLN A 76 -9.48 3.33 0.19
N GLU A 77 -10.04 2.46 1.04
CA GLU A 77 -11.28 1.77 0.73
C GLU A 77 -12.43 2.42 1.50
N LYS A 78 -13.62 2.54 0.89
CA LYS A 78 -14.79 3.21 1.49
C LYS A 78 -15.24 2.71 2.87
N TRP A 79 -14.83 1.51 3.29
CA TRP A 79 -15.14 1.01 4.63
C TRP A 79 -14.24 1.61 5.72
N GLU A 80 -13.10 2.17 5.33
CA GLU A 80 -12.17 2.82 6.25
C GLU A 80 -12.75 4.16 6.73
N ASP A 81 -12.64 4.40 8.03
CA ASP A 81 -12.98 5.69 8.65
C ASP A 81 -11.83 6.68 8.39
N SER A 82 -11.83 7.30 7.21
CA SER A 82 -10.81 8.24 6.76
C SER A 82 -11.27 9.70 6.92
N PRO A 83 -10.35 10.65 7.17
CA PRO A 83 -10.69 12.08 7.20
C PRO A 83 -11.34 12.56 5.90
N GLU A 84 -12.13 13.63 6.01
CA GLU A 84 -12.76 14.25 4.83
C GLU A 84 -11.71 14.67 3.78
N GLY A 85 -11.98 14.36 2.52
CA GLY A 85 -11.09 14.67 1.39
C GLY A 85 -9.99 13.63 1.14
N TYR A 86 -9.86 12.60 1.97
CA TYR A 86 -8.97 11.48 1.66
C TYR A 86 -9.46 10.73 0.42
N PRO A 87 -8.55 10.38 -0.51
CA PRO A 87 -8.93 9.55 -1.65
C PRO A 87 -9.44 8.21 -1.12
N GLN A 88 -10.65 7.83 -1.54
CA GLN A 88 -11.20 6.50 -1.28
C GLN A 88 -11.90 5.95 -2.52
N THR A 89 -11.59 4.72 -2.88
CA THR A 89 -12.26 3.94 -3.93
C THR A 89 -13.16 2.87 -3.32
N GLN A 90 -13.92 2.18 -4.16
CA GLN A 90 -14.83 1.15 -3.65
C GLN A 90 -14.05 -0.04 -3.08
N THR A 91 -14.56 -0.64 -2.00
CA THR A 91 -13.93 -1.81 -1.37
C THR A 91 -13.69 -2.93 -2.38
N TYR A 92 -12.53 -3.57 -2.30
CA TYR A 92 -12.00 -4.64 -3.14
C TYR A 92 -11.64 -4.23 -4.56
N GLU A 93 -11.85 -2.98 -4.97
CA GLU A 93 -11.69 -2.57 -6.36
C GLU A 93 -10.29 -2.88 -6.93
N TRP A 94 -9.24 -2.78 -6.11
CA TRP A 94 -7.85 -3.00 -6.53
C TRP A 94 -7.43 -4.46 -6.61
N TRP A 95 -8.33 -5.40 -6.31
CA TRP A 95 -8.03 -6.82 -6.34
C TRP A 95 -8.04 -7.32 -7.79
N ILE A 96 -6.84 -7.64 -8.28
CA ILE A 96 -6.58 -8.16 -9.62
C ILE A 96 -5.95 -9.54 -9.49
N TRP A 97 -6.38 -10.49 -10.31
CA TRP A 97 -5.75 -11.81 -10.39
C TRP A 97 -4.34 -11.68 -10.97
N HIS A 98 -3.38 -12.38 -10.36
CA HIS A 98 -1.96 -12.27 -10.72
C HIS A 98 -1.68 -12.59 -12.20
N ASP A 99 -2.45 -13.50 -12.79
CA ASP A 99 -2.33 -13.98 -14.18
C ASP A 99 -3.19 -13.20 -15.18
N GLU A 100 -3.99 -12.25 -14.69
CA GLU A 100 -5.02 -11.55 -15.44
C GLU A 100 -4.99 -10.02 -15.18
N PRO A 101 -3.83 -9.36 -15.37
CA PRO A 101 -3.68 -7.93 -15.06
C PRO A 101 -4.53 -7.02 -15.95
N ASP A 102 -4.88 -7.47 -17.16
CA ASP A 102 -5.63 -6.71 -18.17
C ASP A 102 -7.11 -7.12 -18.27
N THR A 103 -7.63 -7.93 -17.33
CA THR A 103 -9.01 -8.41 -17.39
C THR A 103 -10.01 -7.26 -17.31
N ALA A 104 -11.02 -7.30 -18.19
CA ALA A 104 -12.06 -6.28 -18.26
C ALA A 104 -12.76 -6.11 -16.91
N ASP A 105 -13.09 -4.85 -16.59
CA ASP A 105 -13.65 -4.43 -15.30
C ASP A 105 -14.72 -5.37 -14.74
N GLN A 106 -15.61 -5.90 -15.58
CA GLN A 106 -16.78 -6.63 -15.12
C GLN A 106 -16.49 -7.97 -14.40
N ASP A 107 -15.35 -8.61 -14.64
CA ASP A 107 -15.03 -9.95 -14.13
C ASP A 107 -13.85 -9.96 -13.14
N ARG A 108 -13.28 -8.79 -12.81
CA ARG A 108 -12.20 -8.72 -11.81
C ARG A 108 -12.72 -9.18 -10.44
N PRO A 109 -11.92 -9.93 -9.67
CA PRO A 109 -12.36 -10.55 -8.43
C PRO A 109 -12.85 -9.53 -7.41
N GLY A 110 -12.23 -8.35 -7.39
CA GLY A 110 -12.69 -7.22 -6.58
C GLY A 110 -14.14 -6.82 -6.81
N LEU A 111 -14.55 -6.68 -8.07
CA LEU A 111 -15.92 -6.30 -8.41
C LEU A 111 -16.91 -7.44 -8.19
N VAL A 112 -16.49 -8.69 -8.35
CA VAL A 112 -17.31 -9.86 -7.98
C VAL A 112 -17.58 -9.85 -6.47
N GLN A 113 -16.56 -9.65 -5.64
CA GLN A 113 -16.71 -9.57 -4.18
C GLN A 113 -17.56 -8.38 -3.76
N LEU A 114 -17.36 -7.22 -4.38
CA LEU A 114 -18.17 -6.03 -4.12
C LEU A 114 -19.66 -6.28 -4.38
N ARG A 115 -20.01 -6.87 -5.54
CA ARG A 115 -21.40 -7.18 -5.89
C ARG A 115 -22.02 -8.17 -4.91
N ALA A 116 -21.27 -9.19 -4.50
CA ALA A 116 -21.71 -10.16 -3.51
C ALA A 116 -21.98 -9.49 -2.15
N ALA A 117 -21.09 -8.60 -1.69
CA ALA A 117 -21.26 -7.85 -0.45
C ALA A 117 -22.48 -6.91 -0.50
N GLN A 118 -22.70 -6.23 -1.64
CA GLN A 118 -23.86 -5.36 -1.84
C GLN A 118 -25.19 -6.14 -1.88
N ALA A 119 -25.22 -7.31 -2.52
CA ALA A 119 -26.40 -8.18 -2.53
C ALA A 119 -26.74 -8.64 -1.11
N TYR A 120 -25.74 -9.09 -0.34
CA TYR A 120 -25.93 -9.49 1.06
C TYR A 120 -26.47 -8.36 1.94
N SER A 121 -25.95 -7.13 1.79
CA SER A 121 -26.46 -5.96 2.53
C SER A 121 -27.91 -5.63 2.19
N LYS A 122 -28.31 -5.72 0.93
CA LYS A 122 -29.70 -5.45 0.51
C LYS A 122 -30.69 -6.49 1.03
N ASP A 123 -30.28 -7.75 1.08
CA ASP A 123 -31.13 -8.83 1.59
C ASP A 123 -31.20 -8.81 3.13
N GLY A 124 -30.17 -8.31 3.81
CA GLY A 124 -30.12 -8.13 5.27
C GLY A 124 -31.04 -7.02 5.80
N ASP A 125 -31.28 -5.95 5.04
CA ASP A 125 -32.21 -4.86 5.42
C ASP A 125 -33.69 -5.22 5.18
N ALA A 126 -33.98 -6.33 4.49
CA ALA A 126 -35.35 -6.79 4.23
C ALA A 126 -35.93 -7.67 5.36
N ILE A 127 -35.16 -7.94 6.41
CA ILE A 127 -35.52 -8.82 7.54
C ILE A 127 -35.46 -8.12 8.91
N SER A 128 -35.39 -6.78 8.98
CA SER A 128 -35.55 -5.99 10.21
C SER A 128 -36.91 -5.32 10.32
#